data_AF-A0A5B7C8N1-F1
#
_entry.id   AF-A0A5B7C8N1-F1
#
_cell.length_a   1.000
_cell.length_b   1.000
_cell.length_c   1.000
_cell.angle_alpha   90.00
_cell.angle_beta   90.00
_cell.angle_gamma   90.00
#
_symmetry.space_group_name_H-M   'P 1'
#
loop_
_entity.id
_entity.type
_entity.pdbx_description
1 polymer ?
#
loop_
_entity_poly.entity_id
_entity_poly.type
_entity_poly.pdbx_seq_one_letter_code
_entity_poly.pdbx_strand_id
1 'polypeptide(L)'
;MAHIANGRETGNCVSLLRVNSANSSQGNMLILQESFTDPTSSFVIYAPVDVVAMNVVLGGGDPDYVALLPSGFAILPDGPTGNGGGIGGSGTGGSLLTVAFQILVDSVPTAKLSLGSVATVNDLMACTIDRIKASVAGETA
;
A
#
# COMPACT_ATOMS: atom_id res chain seq x y z
N MET A 1 -10.02 -15.44 -1.26
CA MET A 1 -8.88 -14.58 -1.66
C MET A 1 -8.25 -15.23 -2.87
N ALA A 2 -8.31 -14.59 -4.04
CA ALA A 2 -7.60 -15.06 -5.22
C ALA A 2 -6.21 -14.42 -5.21
N HIS A 3 -5.17 -15.22 -5.41
CA HIS A 3 -3.80 -14.71 -5.49
C HIS A 3 -2.98 -15.51 -6.52
N ILE A 4 -1.96 -14.86 -7.07
CA ILE A 4 -0.99 -15.43 -7.99
C ILE A 4 0.38 -15.17 -7.37
N ALA A 5 1.19 -16.21 -7.21
CA ALA A 5 2.56 -16.05 -6.73
C ALA A 5 3.37 -15.19 -7.70
N ASN A 6 4.18 -14.26 -7.17
CA ASN A 6 5.06 -13.42 -7.97
C ASN A 6 6.51 -13.60 -7.53
N GLY A 7 7.42 -13.92 -8.43
CA GLY A 7 8.84 -14.07 -8.11
C GLY A 7 9.21 -15.39 -7.41
N ARG A 8 10.37 -15.39 -6.75
CA ARG A 8 10.99 -16.61 -6.18
C ARG A 8 10.73 -16.81 -4.68
N GLU A 9 10.52 -15.73 -3.94
CA GLU A 9 10.37 -15.79 -2.48
C GLU A 9 8.97 -16.24 -2.08
N THR A 10 8.91 -17.06 -1.02
CA THR A 10 7.65 -17.58 -0.50
C THR A 10 6.89 -16.44 0.19
N GLY A 11 5.72 -16.07 -0.32
CA GLY A 11 4.89 -14.99 0.22
C GLY A 11 4.70 -13.81 -0.75
N ASN A 12 5.57 -13.70 -1.76
CA ASN A 12 5.40 -12.71 -2.81
C ASN A 12 4.20 -13.10 -3.69
N CYS A 13 3.22 -12.21 -3.79
CA CYS A 13 2.00 -12.50 -4.54
C CYS A 13 1.27 -11.24 -4.95
N VAL A 14 0.52 -11.36 -6.04
CA VAL A 14 -0.53 -10.43 -6.41
C VAL A 14 -1.86 -11.02 -5.98
N SER A 15 -2.59 -10.31 -5.14
CA SER A 15 -3.85 -10.72 -4.52
C SER A 15 -4.98 -9.79 -4.92
N LEU A 16 -6.16 -10.37 -5.09
CA LEU A 16 -7.40 -9.62 -5.28
C LEU A 16 -8.23 -9.75 -4.00
N LEU A 17 -8.38 -8.64 -3.29
CA LEU A 17 -9.11 -8.55 -2.02
C LEU A 17 -10.46 -7.89 -2.25
N ARG A 18 -11.51 -8.42 -1.61
CA ARG A 18 -12.83 -7.81 -1.61
C ARG A 18 -13.05 -7.13 -0.26
N VAL A 19 -13.37 -5.84 -0.30
CA VAL A 19 -13.72 -5.09 0.91
C VAL A 19 -15.16 -5.40 1.28
N ASN A 20 -15.36 -6.19 2.33
CA ASN A 20 -16.70 -6.50 2.84
C ASN A 20 -17.09 -5.46 3.88
N SER A 21 -17.69 -4.35 3.44
CA SER A 21 -18.24 -3.33 4.34
C SER A 21 -19.72 -3.63 4.62
N ALA A 22 -20.15 -3.49 5.87
CA ALA A 22 -21.56 -3.66 6.26
C ALA A 22 -22.51 -2.65 5.57
N ASN A 23 -21.94 -1.59 4.98
CA ASN A 23 -22.66 -0.60 4.19
C ASN A 23 -22.63 -1.02 2.71
N SER A 24 -23.77 -1.52 2.22
CA SER A 24 -23.98 -2.17 0.92
C SER A 24 -23.70 -1.30 -0.32
N SER A 25 -23.45 0.00 -0.16
CA SER A 25 -23.19 0.94 -1.26
C SER A 25 -21.70 1.08 -1.64
N GLN A 26 -20.76 0.54 -0.85
CA GLN A 26 -19.32 0.54 -1.16
C GLN A 26 -18.80 -0.83 -1.65
N GLY A 27 -19.67 -1.84 -1.77
CA GLY A 27 -19.30 -3.23 -2.07
C GLY A 27 -18.84 -3.51 -3.51
N ASN A 28 -18.68 -2.48 -4.34
CA ASN A 28 -18.33 -2.63 -5.76
C ASN A 28 -16.84 -2.44 -6.07
N MET A 29 -16.01 -2.23 -5.04
CA MET A 29 -14.57 -2.08 -5.20
C MET A 29 -13.81 -3.34 -4.75
N LEU A 30 -12.81 -3.71 -5.52
CA LEU A 30 -11.78 -4.68 -5.15
C LEU A 30 -10.48 -3.93 -4.87
N ILE A 31 -9.59 -4.54 -4.12
CA ILE A 31 -8.22 -4.07 -3.95
C ILE A 31 -7.33 -5.07 -4.68
N LEU A 32 -6.64 -4.61 -5.72
CA LEU A 32 -5.53 -5.34 -6.32
C LEU A 32 -4.29 -5.00 -5.51
N GLN A 33 -3.72 -5.98 -4.81
CA GLN A 33 -2.58 -5.80 -3.92
C GLN A 33 -1.43 -6.68 -4.36
N GLU A 34 -0.26 -6.10 -4.57
CA GLU A 34 1.00 -6.80 -4.67
C GLU A 34 1.75 -6.72 -3.33
N SER A 35 2.15 -7.88 -2.82
CA SER A 35 3.10 -8.01 -1.73
C SER A 35 4.38 -8.60 -2.28
N PHE A 36 5.50 -7.97 -1.98
CA PHE A 36 6.82 -8.43 -2.40
C PHE A 36 7.84 -8.19 -1.31
N THR A 37 8.76 -9.13 -1.16
CA THR A 37 9.89 -9.06 -0.25
C THR A 37 11.10 -9.66 -0.94
N ASP A 38 12.24 -9.00 -0.75
CA ASP A 38 13.57 -9.49 -1.08
C ASP A 38 14.53 -9.21 0.10
N PRO A 39 15.80 -9.64 0.04
CA PRO A 39 16.75 -9.42 1.15
C PRO A 39 17.04 -7.95 1.50
N THR A 40 16.61 -7.00 0.67
CA THR A 40 16.91 -5.57 0.80
C THR A 40 15.68 -4.73 1.14
N SER A 41 14.48 -5.22 0.82
CA SER A 41 13.25 -4.44 0.94
C SER A 41 12.01 -5.32 1.03
N SER A 42 10.94 -4.76 1.61
CA SER A 42 9.60 -5.32 1.57
C SER A 42 8.62 -4.23 1.20
N PHE A 43 7.69 -4.52 0.29
CA PHE A 43 6.67 -3.57 -0.09
C PHE A 43 5.29 -4.20 -0.20
N VAL A 44 4.29 -3.37 0.08
CA VAL A 44 2.88 -3.65 -0.17
C VAL A 44 2.37 -2.50 -1.02
N ILE A 45 2.06 -2.79 -2.27
CA ILE A 45 1.50 -1.83 -3.22
C ILE A 45 0.10 -2.30 -3.57
N TYR A 46 -0.86 -1.39 -3.58
CA TYR A 46 -2.24 -1.72 -3.86
C TYR A 46 -2.93 -0.63 -4.68
N ALA A 47 -3.94 -1.02 -5.45
CA ALA A 47 -4.81 -0.10 -6.17
C ALA A 47 -6.27 -0.54 -5.97
N PRO A 48 -7.17 0.39 -5.61
CA PRO A 48 -8.60 0.12 -5.64
C PRO A 48 -9.06 0.03 -7.10
N VAL A 49 -9.85 -0.99 -7.44
CA VAL A 49 -10.38 -1.23 -8.79
C VAL A 49 -11.87 -1.47 -8.72
N ASP A 50 -12.61 -0.90 -9.67
CA ASP A 50 -14.05 -1.15 -9.80
C ASP A 50 -14.32 -2.56 -10.37
N VAL A 51 -15.25 -3.29 -9.76
CA VAL A 51 -15.60 -4.66 -10.15
C VAL A 51 -16.17 -4.70 -11.58
N VAL A 52 -16.96 -3.70 -11.98
CA VAL A 52 -17.59 -3.67 -13.31
C VAL A 52 -16.51 -3.43 -14.37
N ALA A 53 -15.62 -2.46 -14.15
CA ALA A 53 -14.49 -2.21 -15.03
C ALA A 53 -13.60 -3.47 -15.16
N MET A 54 -13.30 -4.14 -14.04
CA MET A 54 -12.50 -5.37 -14.05
C MET A 54 -13.18 -6.51 -14.82
N ASN A 55 -14.50 -6.68 -14.69
CA ASN A 55 -15.25 -7.68 -15.45
C ASN A 55 -15.24 -7.42 -16.95
N VAL A 56 -15.26 -6.15 -17.39
CA VAL A 56 -15.14 -5.79 -18.81
C VAL A 56 -13.78 -6.22 -19.35
N VAL A 57 -12.69 -5.92 -18.63
CA VAL A 57 -11.34 -6.32 -19.04
C VAL A 57 -11.18 -7.83 -19.06
N LEU A 58 -11.67 -8.54 -18.03
CA LEU A 58 -11.64 -10.00 -17.98
C LEU A 58 -12.48 -10.66 -19.09
N GLY A 59 -13.49 -9.94 -19.62
CA GLY A 59 -14.26 -10.33 -20.79
C GLY A 59 -13.57 -10.08 -22.14
N GLY A 60 -12.33 -9.58 -22.14
CA GLY A 60 -11.58 -9.22 -23.35
C GLY A 60 -11.83 -7.79 -23.85
N GLY A 61 -12.40 -6.92 -23.01
CA GLY A 61 -12.56 -5.49 -23.28
C GLY A 61 -11.25 -4.70 -23.16
N ASP A 62 -11.37 -3.38 -23.30
CA ASP A 62 -10.25 -2.45 -23.24
C ASP A 62 -9.70 -2.29 -21.80
N PRO A 63 -8.40 -2.56 -21.54
CA PRO A 63 -7.79 -2.39 -20.22
C PRO A 63 -7.76 -0.94 -19.73
N ASP A 64 -7.83 0.06 -20.62
CA ASP A 64 -7.80 1.48 -20.24
C ASP A 64 -9.05 1.91 -19.45
N TYR A 65 -10.09 1.07 -19.42
CA TYR A 65 -11.29 1.30 -18.61
C TYR A 65 -11.07 1.16 -17.10
N VAL A 66 -9.96 0.53 -16.67
CA VAL A 66 -9.65 0.33 -15.25
C VAL A 66 -8.70 1.43 -14.79
N ALA A 67 -9.25 2.43 -14.08
CA ALA A 67 -8.43 3.44 -13.42
C ALA A 67 -7.66 2.82 -12.25
N LEU A 68 -6.33 2.76 -12.35
CA LEU A 68 -5.43 2.33 -11.29
C LEU A 68 -4.78 3.53 -10.62
N LEU A 69 -5.04 3.69 -9.33
CA LEU A 69 -4.41 4.69 -8.47
C LEU A 69 -3.55 3.98 -7.42
N PRO A 70 -2.33 3.53 -7.79
CA PRO A 70 -1.45 2.79 -6.90
C PRO A 70 -1.09 3.63 -5.67
N SER A 71 -1.19 2.99 -4.51
CA SER A 71 -0.78 3.49 -3.21
C SER A 71 -0.13 2.36 -2.44
N GLY A 72 0.66 2.67 -1.42
CA GLY A 72 1.32 1.63 -0.66
C GLY A 72 2.52 2.13 0.13
N PHE A 73 3.34 1.18 0.54
CA PHE A 73 4.53 1.47 1.33
C PHE A 73 5.66 0.48 1.07
N ALA A 74 6.88 0.94 1.33
CA ALA A 74 8.10 0.17 1.34
C ALA A 74 8.76 0.25 2.72
N ILE A 75 9.27 -0.88 3.19
CA ILE A 75 10.01 -1.05 4.43
C ILE A 75 11.41 -1.48 4.04
N LEU A 76 12.41 -0.69 4.44
CA LEU A 76 13.82 -0.97 4.21
C LEU A 76 14.54 -1.06 5.57
N PRO A 77 15.61 -1.85 5.70
CA PRO A 77 16.45 -1.81 6.89
C PRO A 77 17.06 -0.42 7.06
N ASP A 78 17.27 0.02 8.31
CA ASP A 78 17.83 1.33 8.65
C ASP A 78 19.34 1.48 8.37
N GLY A 79 20.00 0.41 7.94
CA GLY A 79 21.41 0.38 7.52
C GLY A 79 22.19 -0.73 8.23
N PRO A 80 23.51 -0.88 7.94
CA PRO A 80 24.34 -1.85 8.63
C PRO A 80 24.42 -1.54 10.13
N THR A 81 24.08 -2.50 10.98
CA THR A 81 24.41 -2.45 12.41
C THR A 81 25.92 -2.58 12.53
N GLY A 82 26.62 -1.45 12.65
CA GLY A 82 28.07 -1.40 12.66
C GLY A 82 28.69 -2.21 13.80
N ASN A 83 29.24 -3.38 13.47
CA ASN A 83 30.31 -4.00 14.26
C ASN A 83 31.60 -3.22 13.96
N GLY A 84 31.96 -2.26 14.81
CA GLY A 84 33.19 -1.49 14.60
C GLY A 84 33.52 -0.44 15.65
N GLY A 85 33.62 -0.83 16.94
CA GLY A 85 34.43 -0.12 17.93
C GLY A 85 33.65 0.53 19.07
N GLY A 86 33.64 -0.14 20.23
CA GLY A 86 33.25 0.48 21.50
C GLY A 86 32.23 -0.32 22.28
N ILE A 87 32.71 -0.89 23.38
CA ILE A 87 32.00 -1.54 24.48
C ILE A 87 30.65 -0.85 24.77
N GLY A 88 29.52 -1.59 24.66
CA GLY A 88 28.35 -1.35 25.50
C GLY A 88 27.09 -0.70 24.93
N GLY A 89 26.80 -0.78 23.63
CA GLY A 89 25.54 -0.27 23.06
C GLY A 89 24.83 -1.28 22.18
N SER A 90 23.79 -1.94 22.70
CA SER A 90 22.80 -2.68 21.92
C SER A 90 22.10 -1.69 20.97
N GLY A 91 22.64 -1.50 19.76
CA GLY A 91 21.99 -0.70 18.72
C GLY A 91 20.70 -1.39 18.31
N THR A 92 19.56 -0.87 18.74
CA THR A 92 18.23 -1.29 18.30
C THR A 92 18.13 -1.01 16.80
N GLY A 93 18.34 -2.02 15.95
CA GLY A 93 18.08 -1.91 14.52
C GLY A 93 16.62 -1.51 14.28
N GLY A 94 16.41 -0.57 13.37
CA GLY A 94 15.11 -0.03 12.99
C GLY A 94 14.77 -0.32 11.52
N SER A 95 13.84 0.45 10.98
CA SER A 95 13.47 0.38 9.57
C SER A 95 13.08 1.75 9.04
N LEU A 96 13.36 1.99 7.76
CA LEU A 96 12.87 3.14 7.02
C LEU A 96 11.55 2.78 6.35
N LEU A 97 10.47 3.45 6.75
CA LEU A 97 9.15 3.33 6.13
C LEU A 97 8.95 4.47 5.13
N THR A 98 8.73 4.13 3.86
CA THR A 98 8.33 5.08 2.82
C THR A 98 6.89 4.79 2.43
N VAL A 99 6.01 5.79 2.51
CA VAL A 99 4.59 5.66 2.13
C VAL A 99 4.31 6.58 0.95
N ALA A 100 3.59 6.08 -0.05
CA ALA A 100 3.21 6.83 -1.24
C ALA A 100 1.73 6.61 -1.55
N PHE A 101 1.06 7.68 -1.97
CA PHE A 101 -0.33 7.65 -2.40
C PHE A 101 -0.47 8.33 -3.75
N GLN A 102 -1.18 7.68 -4.65
CA GLN A 102 -1.73 8.34 -5.84
C GLN A 102 -3.22 8.56 -5.60
N ILE A 103 -3.64 9.83 -5.56
CA ILE A 103 -5.03 10.21 -5.28
C ILE A 103 -5.51 11.15 -6.36
N LEU A 104 -6.61 10.79 -7.02
CA LEU A 104 -7.29 11.64 -7.98
C LEU A 104 -8.33 12.49 -7.24
N VAL A 105 -8.05 13.78 -7.08
CA VAL A 105 -8.96 14.75 -6.42
C VAL A 105 -9.95 15.35 -7.42
N ASP A 106 -9.52 15.57 -8.66
CA ASP A 106 -10.33 16.11 -9.75
C ASP A 106 -9.86 15.50 -11.07
N SER A 107 -10.80 15.26 -11.98
CA SER A 107 -10.53 14.75 -13.34
C SER A 107 -10.01 15.83 -14.30
N VAL A 108 -10.14 17.11 -13.94
CA VAL A 108 -9.65 18.23 -14.73
C VAL A 108 -8.21 18.57 -14.31
N PRO A 109 -7.21 18.43 -15.20
CA PRO A 109 -5.79 18.62 -14.83
C PRO A 109 -5.44 20.01 -14.32
N THR A 110 -6.25 21.02 -14.65
CA THR A 110 -6.07 22.43 -14.26
C THR A 110 -6.87 22.82 -13.02
N ALA A 111 -7.65 21.89 -12.45
CA ALA A 111 -8.36 22.13 -11.21
C ALA A 111 -7.37 22.46 -10.09
N LYS A 112 -7.70 23.50 -9.33
CA LYS A 112 -6.87 23.89 -8.19
C LYS A 112 -7.13 22.93 -7.04
N LEU A 113 -6.07 22.43 -6.42
CA LEU A 113 -6.17 21.70 -5.16
C LEU A 113 -6.77 22.63 -4.10
N SER A 114 -7.81 22.15 -3.41
CA SER A 114 -8.37 22.87 -2.27
C SER A 114 -7.52 22.63 -1.02
N LEU A 115 -7.45 23.61 -0.12
CA LEU A 115 -6.81 23.44 1.19
C LEU A 115 -7.44 22.29 1.98
N GLY A 116 -8.75 22.06 1.82
CA GLY A 116 -9.46 20.94 2.44
C GLY A 116 -8.97 19.59 1.93
N SER A 117 -8.79 19.43 0.61
CA SER A 117 -8.26 18.21 0.01
C SER A 117 -6.85 17.90 0.50
N VAL A 118 -5.98 18.92 0.61
CA VAL A 118 -4.62 18.77 1.14
C VAL A 118 -4.65 18.32 2.60
N ALA A 119 -5.51 18.92 3.43
CA ALA A 119 -5.66 18.51 4.83
C ALA A 119 -6.11 17.04 4.94
N THR A 120 -7.12 16.62 4.16
CA THR A 120 -7.60 15.23 4.15
C THR A 120 -6.51 14.24 3.73
N VAL A 121 -5.70 14.57 2.71
CA VAL A 121 -4.59 13.71 2.28
C VAL A 121 -3.51 13.61 3.36
N ASN A 122 -3.18 14.74 4.01
CA ASN A 122 -2.21 14.75 5.10
C ASN A 122 -2.69 13.89 6.29
N ASP A 123 -3.96 14.01 6.68
CA ASP A 123 -4.55 13.20 7.76
C ASP A 123 -4.57 11.71 7.41
N LEU A 124 -4.88 11.38 6.15
CA LEU A 124 -4.82 10.00 5.64
C LEU A 124 -3.40 9.44 5.71
N MET A 125 -2.38 10.21 5.31
CA MET A 125 -0.98 9.81 5.38
C MET A 125 -0.55 9.57 6.83
N ALA A 126 -0.84 10.52 7.72
CA ALA A 126 -0.50 10.41 9.14
C ALA A 126 -1.16 9.18 9.78
N CYS A 127 -2.47 9.00 9.59
CA CYS A 127 -3.20 7.86 10.12
C CYS A 127 -2.67 6.52 9.58
N THR A 128 -2.30 6.47 8.29
CA THR A 128 -1.75 5.25 7.69
C THR A 128 -0.38 4.91 8.30
N ILE A 129 0.50 5.89 8.43
CA ILE A 129 1.83 5.72 9.06
C ILE A 129 1.67 5.20 10.50
N ASP A 130 0.77 5.80 11.28
CA ASP A 130 0.55 5.40 12.67
C ASP A 130 -0.01 3.98 12.77
N ARG A 131 -0.94 3.60 11.88
CA ARG A 131 -1.47 2.22 11.83
C ARG A 131 -0.42 1.19 11.44
N ILE A 132 0.46 1.51 10.49
CA ILE A 132 1.56 0.63 10.11
C ILE A 132 2.51 0.46 11.31
N LYS A 133 2.92 1.57 11.94
CA LYS A 133 3.77 1.54 13.13
C LYS A 133 3.14 0.69 14.24
N ALA A 134 1.87 0.90 14.56
CA ALA A 134 1.16 0.13 15.58
C ALA A 134 1.09 -1.37 15.25
N SER A 135 0.86 -1.71 13.99
CA SER A 135 0.78 -3.11 13.54
C SER A 135 2.12 -3.84 13.63
N VAL A 136 3.25 -3.12 13.49
CA VAL A 136 4.61 -3.69 13.52
C VAL A 136 5.22 -3.63 14.93
N ALA A 137 4.91 -2.60 15.71
CA ALA A 137 5.46 -2.41 17.06
C ALA A 137 4.92 -3.44 18.07
N GLY A 138 3.91 -4.24 17.69
CA GLY A 138 3.31 -5.24 18.56
C GLY A 138 2.79 -4.60 19.83
N GLU A 139 1.74 -3.76 19.72
CA GLU A 139 0.99 -3.39 20.90
C GLU A 139 0.38 -4.66 21.48
N THR A 140 0.98 -5.17 22.57
CA THR A 140 0.41 -6.21 23.41
C THR A 140 -0.94 -5.69 23.88
N ALA A 141 -2.01 -6.25 23.30
CA ALA A 141 -3.34 -6.21 23.89
C ALA A 141 -3.32 -6.90 25.27
#